data_AF-U2JDJ9-F1
#
_entry.id   AF-U2JDJ9-F1
#
_cell.length_a   1.000
_cell.length_b   1.000
_cell.length_c   1.000
_cell.angle_alpha   90.00
_cell.angle_beta   90.00
_cell.angle_gamma   90.00
#
_symmetry.space_group_name_H-M   'P 1'
#
loop_
_entity.id
_entity.type
_entity.pdbx_description
1 polymer ?
#
loop_
_entity_poly.entity_id
_entity_poly.type
_entity_poly.pdbx_seq_one_letter_code
_entity_poly.pdbx_strand_id
1 'polypeptide(L)'
;MLAPKASAGDYWNIRNFLVHYIAPLGMILDTIIFDRREVYKLLDPIRWIIMPIFYCIWSLFNGLLIKWPIPGSSVSPFPYFFLNVPKEGWPYVLTYILVLTLFYILLGYLLLLLKKFVGPKKA
;
A
#
# COMPACT_ATOMS: atom_id res chain seq x y z
N MET A 1 -0.15 -3.78 -16.59
CA MET A 1 -0.06 -4.74 -15.46
C MET A 1 0.66 -4.04 -14.32
N LEU A 2 0.17 -4.17 -13.08
CA LEU A 2 0.85 -3.69 -11.87
C LEU A 2 2.01 -4.60 -11.43
N ALA A 3 2.10 -5.81 -11.99
CA ALA A 3 3.20 -6.73 -11.74
C ALA A 3 4.47 -6.26 -12.48
N PRO A 4 5.62 -6.17 -11.80
CA PRO A 4 6.89 -5.91 -12.45
C PRO A 4 7.23 -7.05 -13.42
N LYS A 5 7.83 -6.70 -14.55
CA LYS A 5 8.47 -7.69 -15.42
C LYS A 5 9.80 -8.07 -14.77
N ALA A 6 9.83 -9.19 -14.05
CA ALA A 6 11.03 -9.74 -13.43
C ALA A 6 11.51 -10.96 -14.21
N SER A 7 12.82 -11.18 -14.27
CA SER A 7 13.36 -12.45 -14.76
C SER A 7 12.99 -13.58 -13.78
N ALA A 8 13.03 -14.83 -14.23
CA ALA A 8 12.72 -15.96 -13.34
C ALA A 8 13.64 -15.96 -12.09
N GLY A 9 14.93 -15.65 -12.24
CA GLY A 9 15.86 -15.57 -11.10
C GLY A 9 15.55 -14.43 -10.12
N ASP A 10 15.09 -13.28 -10.63
CA ASP A 10 14.68 -12.14 -9.79
C ASP A 10 13.34 -12.39 -9.08
N TYR A 11 12.52 -13.28 -9.60
CA TYR A 11 11.27 -13.70 -8.98
C TYR A 11 11.48 -14.78 -7.92
N TRP A 12 12.24 -15.84 -8.26
CA TRP A 12 12.46 -17.02 -7.41
C TRP A 12 13.64 -16.86 -6.45
N ASN A 13 13.71 -15.75 -5.71
CA ASN A 13 14.73 -15.56 -4.67
C ASN A 13 14.12 -15.26 -3.30
N ILE A 14 14.91 -15.57 -2.26
CA ILE A 14 14.48 -15.45 -0.86
C ILE A 14 14.05 -14.02 -0.52
N ARG A 15 14.71 -13.00 -1.08
CA ARG A 15 14.36 -11.59 -0.83
C ARG A 15 12.95 -11.28 -1.34
N ASN A 16 12.61 -11.70 -2.56
CA ASN A 16 11.29 -11.53 -3.15
C ASN A 16 10.22 -12.25 -2.31
N PHE A 17 10.46 -13.50 -1.91
CA PHE A 17 9.55 -14.24 -1.04
C PHE A 17 9.33 -13.58 0.32
N LEU A 18 10.41 -13.13 0.96
CA LEU A 18 10.34 -12.50 2.27
C LEU A 18 9.47 -11.24 2.24
N VAL A 19 9.67 -10.33 1.28
CA VAL A 19 8.99 -9.02 1.28
C VAL A 19 7.62 -9.03 0.62
N HIS A 20 7.36 -9.94 -0.32
CA HIS A 20 6.08 -9.96 -1.05
C HIS A 20 5.11 -11.04 -0.58
N TYR A 21 5.55 -12.01 0.22
CA TYR A 21 4.71 -13.12 0.68
C TYR A 21 4.83 -13.36 2.19
N ILE A 22 6.01 -13.72 2.67
CA ILE A 22 6.19 -14.19 4.06
C ILE A 22 5.91 -13.07 5.06
N ALA A 23 6.52 -11.89 4.93
CA ALA A 23 6.30 -10.80 5.87
C ALA A 23 4.85 -10.26 5.83
N PRO A 24 4.21 -10.04 4.66
CA PRO A 24 2.80 -9.66 4.62
C PRO A 24 1.85 -10.68 5.26
N LEU A 25 2.02 -11.99 4.98
CA LEU A 25 1.21 -13.03 5.60
C LEU A 25 1.49 -13.13 7.11
N GLY A 26 2.76 -13.00 7.51
CA GLY A 26 3.17 -12.96 8.91
C GLY A 26 2.49 -11.83 9.68
N MET A 27 2.43 -10.63 9.10
CA MET A 27 1.72 -9.49 9.70
C MET A 27 0.21 -9.77 9.87
N ILE A 28 -0.43 -10.39 8.87
CA ILE A 28 -1.85 -10.78 8.97
C ILE A 28 -2.05 -11.80 10.09
N LEU A 29 -1.20 -12.83 10.15
CA LEU A 29 -1.26 -13.86 11.18
C LEU A 29 -1.02 -13.28 12.58
N ASP A 30 -0.06 -12.36 12.71
CA ASP A 30 0.24 -11.67 13.96
C ASP A 30 -0.99 -10.92 14.50
N THR A 31 -1.64 -10.12 13.65
CA THR A 31 -2.89 -9.44 13.97
C THR A 31 -4.04 -10.40 14.29
N ILE A 32 -4.10 -11.57 13.68
CA ILE A 32 -5.18 -12.54 13.94
C ILE A 32 -4.96 -13.27 15.28
N ILE A 33 -3.73 -13.70 15.55
CA ILE A 33 -3.38 -14.60 16.65
C ILE A 33 -3.15 -13.82 17.96
N PHE A 34 -2.43 -12.70 17.90
CA PHE A 34 -1.93 -12.00 19.09
C PHE A 34 -2.71 -10.74 19.44
N ASP A 35 -3.18 -9.97 18.45
CA ASP A 35 -3.95 -8.76 18.75
C ASP A 35 -5.29 -9.09 19.41
N ARG A 36 -5.61 -8.37 20.49
CA ARG A 36 -6.91 -8.51 21.19
C ARG A 36 -8.08 -8.12 20.28
N ARG A 37 -9.24 -8.69 20.58
CA ARG A 37 -10.50 -8.24 19.98
C ARG A 37 -10.77 -6.78 20.34
N GLU A 38 -11.43 -6.08 19.42
CA GLU A 38 -11.87 -4.69 19.59
C GLU A 38 -10.73 -3.71 19.92
N VAL A 39 -9.49 -4.04 19.52
CA VAL A 39 -8.33 -3.18 19.74
C VAL A 39 -8.34 -1.93 18.84
N TYR A 40 -8.94 -2.03 17.65
CA TYR A 40 -9.03 -0.93 16.69
C TYR A 40 -10.27 -0.05 16.94
N LYS A 41 -10.06 1.26 16.84
CA LYS A 41 -11.09 2.30 16.96
C LYS A 41 -11.64 2.66 15.59
N LEU A 42 -12.85 3.22 15.57
CA LEU A 42 -13.56 3.59 14.33
C LEU A 42 -12.77 4.52 13.39
N LEU A 43 -11.90 5.37 13.95
CA LEU A 43 -11.07 6.31 13.19
C LEU A 43 -9.72 5.73 12.76
N ASP A 44 -9.33 4.55 13.23
CA ASP A 44 -8.01 3.99 12.93
C ASP A 44 -7.85 3.69 11.43
N PRO A 45 -8.82 3.11 10.70
CA PRO A 45 -8.74 2.96 9.24
C PRO A 45 -8.48 4.28 8.49
N ILE A 46 -9.05 5.39 8.98
CA ILE A 46 -8.83 6.72 8.41
C ILE A 46 -7.43 7.25 8.77
N ARG A 47 -6.91 6.94 9.95
CA ARG A 47 -5.54 7.31 10.34
C ARG A 47 -4.48 6.52 9.58
N TRP A 48 -4.75 5.26 9.26
CA TRP A 48 -3.78 4.40 8.56
C TRP A 48 -3.47 4.89 7.14
N ILE A 49 -4.39 5.58 6.48
CA ILE A 49 -4.15 6.15 5.15
C ILE A 49 -3.27 7.41 5.16
N ILE A 50 -2.98 7.99 6.33
CA ILE A 50 -2.16 9.21 6.44
C ILE A 50 -0.79 8.97 5.79
N MET A 51 -0.12 7.85 6.08
CA MET A 51 1.19 7.56 5.48
C MET A 51 1.15 7.37 3.96
N PRO A 52 0.24 6.55 3.41
CA PRO A 52 0.04 6.47 1.96
C PRO A 52 -0.20 7.82 1.29
N ILE A 53 -0.98 8.72 1.91
CA ILE A 53 -1.22 10.06 1.38
C ILE A 53 0.05 10.91 1.39
N PHE A 54 0.81 10.91 2.48
CA PHE A 54 2.12 11.61 2.52
C PHE A 54 3.07 11.09 1.44
N TYR A 55 3.14 9.78 1.27
CA TYR A 55 3.97 9.18 0.22
C TYR A 55 3.47 9.52 -1.19
N CYS A 56 2.16 9.60 -1.41
CA CYS A 56 1.58 10.06 -2.67
C CYS A 56 1.98 11.50 -2.99
N ILE A 57 1.87 12.40 -2.00
CA ILE A 57 2.30 13.81 -2.12
C ILE A 57 3.79 13.87 -2.46
N TRP A 58 4.63 13.12 -1.73
CA TRP A 58 6.07 13.05 -2.00
C TRP A 58 6.37 12.51 -3.41
N SER A 59 5.64 11.50 -3.86
CA SER A 59 5.80 10.90 -5.18
C SER A 59 5.47 11.89 -6.30
N LEU A 60 4.40 12.66 -6.15
CA LEU A 60 4.03 13.74 -7.08
C LEU A 60 5.05 14.88 -7.03
N PHE A 61 5.51 15.25 -5.83
CA PHE A 61 6.55 16.28 -5.64
C PHE A 61 7.86 15.90 -6.33
N ASN A 62 8.32 14.66 -6.16
CA ASN A 62 9.49 14.17 -6.89
C ASN A 62 9.23 14.15 -8.41
N GLY A 63 8.11 13.57 -8.85
CA GLY A 63 7.87 13.40 -10.29
C GLY A 63 7.66 14.71 -11.06
N LEU A 64 7.09 15.74 -10.40
CA LEU A 64 6.77 17.02 -11.02
C LEU A 64 7.90 18.06 -10.87
N LEU A 65 8.55 18.12 -9.71
CA LEU A 65 9.48 19.19 -9.37
C LEU A 65 10.93 18.73 -9.29
N ILE A 66 11.27 17.83 -8.37
CA ILE A 66 12.67 17.43 -8.14
C ILE A 66 13.24 16.62 -9.30
N LYS A 67 12.43 15.69 -9.81
CA LYS A 67 12.74 14.73 -10.88
C LYS A 67 13.96 13.85 -10.58
N TRP A 68 14.18 13.47 -9.31
CA TRP A 68 15.25 12.51 -9.00
C TRP A 68 14.98 11.17 -9.69
N PRO A 69 16.03 10.57 -10.29
CA PRO A 69 15.89 9.27 -10.93
C PRO A 69 15.60 8.19 -9.89
N ILE A 70 14.68 7.29 -10.23
CA ILE A 70 14.36 6.12 -9.41
C ILE A 70 15.03 4.91 -10.06
N PRO A 71 16.09 4.33 -9.45
CA PRO A 71 16.81 3.20 -10.03
C PRO A 71 15.89 2.02 -10.31
N GLY A 72 16.00 1.45 -11.50
CA GLY A 72 15.19 0.30 -11.93
C GLY A 72 13.73 0.61 -12.27
N SER A 73 13.29 1.87 -12.19
CA SER A 73 11.93 2.26 -12.61
C SER A 73 11.88 2.65 -14.08
N SER A 74 11.01 2.00 -14.86
CA SER A 74 10.75 2.38 -16.25
C SER A 74 9.90 3.64 -16.42
N VAL A 75 9.39 4.19 -15.31
CA VAL A 75 8.49 5.37 -15.28
C VAL A 75 9.06 6.50 -14.41
N SER A 76 10.35 6.40 -14.05
CA SER A 76 11.11 7.47 -13.42
C SER A 76 10.91 8.81 -14.14
N PRO A 77 10.74 9.94 -13.44
CA PRO A 77 10.91 10.13 -11.99
C PRO A 77 9.68 9.79 -11.14
N PHE A 78 8.61 9.26 -11.73
CA PHE A 78 7.46 8.78 -10.96
C PHE A 78 7.72 7.35 -10.47
N PRO A 79 7.32 7.00 -9.23
CA PRO A 79 7.46 5.65 -8.72
C PRO A 79 6.44 4.68 -9.33
N TYR A 80 5.31 5.21 -9.82
CA TYR A 80 4.26 4.42 -10.45
C TYR A 80 3.78 5.07 -11.73
N PHE A 81 3.40 4.24 -12.69
CA PHE A 81 2.90 4.71 -13.99
C PHE A 81 1.65 5.58 -13.82
N PHE A 82 0.79 5.26 -12.85
CA PHE A 82 -0.47 5.97 -12.64
C PHE A 82 -0.33 7.33 -11.95
N LEU A 83 0.88 7.70 -11.52
CA LEU A 83 1.16 9.04 -11.00
C LEU A 83 1.78 9.96 -12.05
N ASN A 84 2.07 9.46 -13.26
CA ASN A 84 2.73 10.24 -14.30
C ASN A 84 1.76 11.25 -14.93
N VAL A 85 1.55 12.38 -14.24
CA VAL A 85 0.65 13.46 -14.65
C VAL A 85 0.97 13.99 -16.06
N PRO A 86 2.24 14.27 -16.45
CA PRO A 86 2.54 14.75 -17.80
C PRO A 86 2.12 13.80 -18.93
N LYS A 87 2.12 12.49 -18.66
CA LYS A 87 1.77 11.47 -19.64
C LYS A 87 0.28 11.15 -19.65
N GLU A 88 -0.32 10.96 -18.47
CA GLU A 88 -1.68 10.42 -18.33
C GLU A 88 -2.74 11.50 -18.05
N GLY A 89 -2.33 12.69 -17.58
CA GLY A 89 -3.20 13.80 -17.24
C GLY A 89 -3.81 13.72 -15.83
N TRP A 90 -4.19 14.88 -15.27
CA TRP A 90 -4.73 14.99 -13.92
C TRP A 90 -5.98 14.15 -13.65
N PRO A 91 -7.00 14.10 -14.54
CA PRO A 91 -8.19 13.30 -14.28
C PRO A 91 -7.85 11.83 -14.04
N TYR A 92 -6.98 11.24 -14.87
CA TYR A 92 -6.52 9.86 -14.71
C TYR A 92 -5.84 9.64 -13.36
N VAL A 93 -4.87 10.48 -13.01
CA VAL A 93 -4.10 10.35 -11.77
C VAL A 93 -5.00 10.50 -10.54
N LEU A 94 -5.90 11.48 -10.53
CA LEU A 94 -6.83 11.71 -9.42
C LEU A 94 -7.83 10.56 -9.25
N THR A 95 -8.29 9.94 -10.35
CA THR A 95 -9.12 8.73 -10.27
C THR A 95 -8.38 7.59 -9.58
N TYR A 96 -7.11 7.33 -9.91
CA TYR A 96 -6.32 6.29 -9.24
C TYR A 96 -6.12 6.59 -7.76
N ILE A 97 -5.78 7.83 -7.41
CA ILE A 97 -5.61 8.24 -6.00
C ILE A 97 -6.91 8.00 -5.23
N LEU A 98 -8.05 8.42 -5.78
CA LEU A 98 -9.35 8.25 -5.13
C LEU A 98 -9.70 6.77 -4.94
N VAL A 99 -9.62 5.97 -6.01
CA VAL A 99 -9.97 4.54 -5.99
C VAL A 99 -9.09 3.78 -5.00
N LEU A 100 -7.77 3.99 -5.03
CA LEU A 100 -6.85 3.33 -4.10
C LEU A 100 -7.09 3.77 -2.64
N THR A 101 -7.36 5.05 -2.41
CA THR A 101 -7.65 5.56 -1.06
C THR A 101 -8.91 4.91 -0.50
N LEU A 102 -10.01 4.91 -1.28
CA LEU A 102 -11.26 4.27 -0.87
C LEU A 102 -11.09 2.76 -0.66
N PHE A 103 -10.33 2.11 -1.53
CA PHE A 103 -10.02 0.68 -1.40
C PHE A 103 -9.30 0.37 -0.09
N TYR A 104 -8.25 1.12 0.27
CA TYR A 104 -7.52 0.90 1.53
C TYR A 104 -8.35 1.25 2.77
N ILE A 105 -9.20 2.28 2.71
CA ILE A 105 -10.16 2.59 3.79
C ILE A 105 -11.12 1.41 3.98
N LEU A 106 -11.68 0.87 2.89
CA LEU A 106 -12.57 -0.30 2.92
C LEU A 106 -11.88 -1.52 3.55
N LEU A 107 -10.64 -1.82 3.15
CA LEU A 107 -9.86 -2.90 3.74
C LEU A 107 -9.60 -2.67 5.24
N GLY A 108 -9.31 -1.43 5.65
CA GLY A 108 -9.12 -1.08 7.05
C GLY A 108 -10.39 -1.29 7.88
N TYR A 109 -11.56 -0.90 7.36
CA TYR A 109 -12.83 -1.15 8.03
C TYR A 109 -13.22 -2.64 8.05
N LEU A 110 -12.89 -3.40 7.01
CA LEU A 110 -13.05 -4.85 7.00
C LEU A 110 -12.22 -5.51 8.10
N LEU A 111 -10.96 -5.07 8.26
CA LEU A 111 -10.09 -5.54 9.33
C LEU A 111 -10.65 -5.15 10.72
N LEU A 112 -11.13 -3.91 10.89
CA LEU A 112 -11.79 -3.47 12.11
C LEU A 112 -13.01 -4.34 12.46
N LEU A 113 -13.85 -4.67 11.47
CA LEU A 113 -15.00 -5.55 11.64
C LEU A 113 -14.56 -6.96 12.03
N LEU A 114 -13.57 -7.53 11.33
CA LEU A 114 -13.02 -8.86 11.61
C LEU A 114 -12.50 -8.96 13.05
N LYS A 115 -11.83 -7.91 13.54
CA LYS A 115 -11.31 -7.84 14.91
C LYS A 115 -12.35 -7.76 16.01
N LYS A 116 -13.65 -7.61 15.69
CA LYS A 116 -14.72 -7.84 16.68
C LYS A 116 -14.86 -9.33 17.04
N PHE A 117 -14.50 -10.22 16.11
CA PHE A 117 -14.73 -11.65 16.24
C PHE A 117 -13.44 -12.46 16.40
N VAL A 118 -12.30 -11.92 15.95
CA VAL A 118 -11.03 -12.64 15.85
C VAL A 118 -9.98 -12.11 16.83
N GLY A 119 -9.26 -13.02 17.48
CA GLY A 119 -8.18 -12.73 18.44
C GLY A 119 -8.56 -13.07 19.89
N PRO A 120 -7.62 -12.91 20.84
CA PRO A 120 -7.88 -13.12 22.26
C PRO A 120 -8.96 -12.17 22.78
N LYS A 121 -9.82 -12.66 23.67
CA LYS A 121 -10.85 -11.83 24.31
C LYS A 121 -10.19 -10.74 25.16
N LYS A 122 -10.83 -9.58 25.24
CA LYS A 122 -10.45 -8.54 26.20
C LYS A 122 -10.75 -9.08 27.60
N ALA A 123 -9.75 -9.07 28.47
CA ALA A 123 -9.90 -9.41 29.89
C ALA A 123 -10.78 -8.37 30.60
#